data_AF-A0AAV3ZTT4-F1
#
_entry.id   AF-A0AAV3ZTT4-F1
#
_cell.length_a   1.000
_cell.length_b   1.000
_cell.length_c   1.000
_cell.angle_alpha   90.00
_cell.angle_beta   90.00
_cell.angle_gamma   90.00
#
_symmetry.space_group_name_H-M   'P 1'
#
loop_
_entity.id
_entity.type
_entity.pdbx_description
1 polymer ?
#
loop_
_entity_poly.entity_id
_entity_poly.type
_entity_poly.pdbx_seq_one_letter_code
_entity_poly.pdbx_strand_id
1 'polypeptide(L)'
;ALYNVQWFALYHTEYEVFDIYKSQFDRDFKCLQAVARVSAEVTRSLADSLLLPLGLSDYSQGLHDIYHTLDNDYGAILRENLRNFDQLQKTISQFSEDVQEFEKRVEKLDTKK
;
A
#
# COMPACT_ATOMS: atom_id res chain seq x y z
N ALA A 1 3.85 28.77 -14.04
CA ALA A 1 3.81 27.57 -14.90
C ALA A 1 2.35 27.13 -14.99
N LEU A 2 1.73 27.32 -16.15
CA LEU A 2 0.32 27.01 -16.39
C LEU A 2 0.17 25.49 -16.60
N TYR A 3 -0.79 24.90 -15.87
CA TYR A 3 -1.20 23.49 -15.85
C TYR A 3 -0.37 22.55 -14.97
N ASN A 4 -0.81 22.40 -13.72
CA ASN A 4 -0.53 21.23 -12.88
C ASN A 4 -1.39 20.06 -13.43
N VAL A 5 -0.91 19.42 -14.50
CA VAL A 5 -1.61 18.27 -15.09
C VAL A 5 -1.36 17.07 -14.17
N GLN A 6 -2.37 16.68 -13.38
CA GLN A 6 -2.33 15.51 -12.49
C GLN A 6 -2.21 14.17 -13.25
N TRP A 7 -2.53 14.16 -14.55
CA TRP A 7 -2.58 12.98 -15.40
C TRP A 7 -1.69 13.16 -16.64
N PHE A 8 -1.39 12.10 -17.38
CA PHE A 8 -0.60 12.26 -18.61
C PHE A 8 -1.39 13.06 -19.66
N ALA A 9 -0.67 13.77 -20.54
CA ALA A 9 -1.24 14.85 -21.36
C ALA A 9 -2.43 14.46 -22.28
N LEU A 10 -2.57 13.19 -22.64
CA LEU A 10 -3.59 12.70 -23.57
C LEU A 10 -4.76 11.98 -22.88
N TYR A 11 -4.72 11.88 -21.54
CA TYR A 11 -5.72 11.17 -20.76
C TYR A 11 -7.14 11.67 -21.06
N HIS A 12 -8.06 10.74 -21.34
CA HIS A 12 -9.46 11.05 -21.64
C HIS A 12 -9.65 11.99 -22.85
N THR A 13 -8.71 11.99 -23.78
CA THR A 13 -8.83 12.72 -25.06
C THR A 13 -8.99 11.74 -26.22
N GLU A 14 -9.46 12.22 -27.37
CA GLU A 14 -9.48 11.45 -28.62
C GLU A 14 -8.08 11.03 -29.11
N TYR A 15 -7.03 11.62 -28.53
CA TYR A 15 -5.63 11.36 -28.86
C TYR A 15 -5.02 10.23 -28.00
N GLU A 16 -5.80 9.61 -27.09
CA GLU A 16 -5.38 8.39 -26.39
C GLU A 16 -5.47 7.17 -27.32
N VAL A 17 -4.61 7.14 -28.33
CA VAL A 17 -4.63 6.14 -29.41
C VAL A 17 -3.35 5.30 -29.46
N PHE A 18 -3.47 4.10 -30.02
CA PHE A 18 -2.40 3.12 -30.11
C PHE A 18 -1.10 3.66 -30.74
N ASP A 19 -1.21 4.38 -31.85
CA ASP A 19 -0.02 4.88 -32.58
C ASP A 19 0.78 5.88 -31.75
N ILE A 20 0.11 6.71 -30.95
CA ILE A 20 0.78 7.66 -30.05
C ILE A 20 1.41 6.90 -28.89
N TYR A 21 0.71 5.92 -28.31
CA TYR A 21 1.28 5.08 -27.24
C TYR A 21 2.53 4.33 -27.70
N LYS A 22 2.46 3.65 -28.85
CA LYS A 22 3.58 2.91 -29.44
C LYS A 22 4.72 3.83 -29.90
N SER A 23 4.45 5.03 -30.39
CA SER A 23 5.55 5.88 -30.87
C SER A 23 6.25 6.68 -29.76
N GLN A 24 5.48 7.12 -28.76
CA GLN A 24 5.93 8.10 -27.74
C GLN A 24 6.06 7.53 -26.32
N PHE A 25 5.28 6.51 -25.93
CA PHE A 25 5.24 6.03 -24.54
C PHE A 25 5.99 4.71 -24.32
N ASP A 26 5.69 3.67 -25.11
CA ASP A 26 6.29 2.35 -24.92
C ASP A 26 6.52 1.62 -26.25
N ARG A 27 7.56 2.06 -26.97
CA ARG A 27 7.83 1.63 -28.36
C ARG A 27 8.01 0.15 -28.57
N ASP A 28 8.69 -0.49 -27.64
CA ASP A 28 8.97 -1.92 -27.69
C ASP A 28 8.06 -2.72 -26.74
N PHE A 29 7.03 -2.07 -26.17
CA PHE A 29 6.14 -2.66 -25.16
C PHE A 29 6.87 -3.22 -23.93
N LYS A 30 8.05 -2.68 -23.59
CA LYS A 30 8.88 -3.16 -22.49
C LYS A 30 8.29 -2.78 -21.14
N CYS A 31 7.73 -1.57 -21.01
CA CYS A 31 7.08 -1.13 -19.78
C CYS A 31 5.82 -1.96 -19.53
N LEU A 32 4.97 -2.14 -20.55
CA LEU A 32 3.77 -2.97 -20.46
C LEU A 32 4.14 -4.43 -20.14
N GLN A 33 5.19 -4.98 -20.76
CA GLN A 33 5.70 -6.31 -20.42
C GLN A 33 6.18 -6.39 -18.97
N ALA A 34 6.90 -5.39 -18.47
CA ALA A 34 7.39 -5.37 -17.09
C ALA A 34 6.23 -5.34 -16.09
N VAL A 35 5.22 -4.48 -16.32
CA VAL A 35 4.00 -4.43 -15.52
C VAL A 35 3.28 -5.78 -15.54
N ALA A 36 3.09 -6.37 -16.72
CA ALA A 36 2.44 -7.68 -16.85
C ALA A 36 3.17 -8.77 -16.07
N ARG A 37 4.52 -8.79 -16.11
CA ARG A 37 5.33 -9.74 -15.33
C ARG A 37 5.18 -9.54 -13.83
N VAL A 38 5.26 -8.30 -13.36
CA VAL A 38 5.08 -7.98 -11.93
C VAL A 38 3.70 -8.39 -11.46
N SER A 39 2.64 -8.01 -12.20
CA SER A 39 1.27 -8.40 -11.87
C SER A 39 1.09 -9.91 -11.85
N ALA A 40 1.61 -10.61 -12.87
CA ALA A 40 1.52 -12.07 -12.95
C ALA A 40 2.22 -12.75 -11.77
N GLU A 41 3.42 -12.31 -11.39
CA GLU A 41 4.14 -12.89 -10.25
C GLU A 41 3.46 -12.59 -8.91
N VAL A 42 2.91 -11.38 -8.74
CA VAL A 42 2.11 -11.05 -7.55
C VAL A 42 0.87 -11.95 -7.48
N THR A 43 0.13 -12.11 -8.58
CA THR A 43 -1.05 -12.98 -8.62
C THR A 43 -0.69 -14.44 -8.37
N ARG A 44 0.37 -14.96 -8.99
CA ARG A 44 0.85 -16.32 -8.79
C ARG A 44 1.23 -16.55 -7.33
N SER A 45 1.99 -15.62 -6.74
CA SER A 45 2.39 -15.68 -5.34
C SER A 45 1.17 -15.72 -4.41
N LEU A 46 0.15 -14.90 -4.66
CA LEU A 46 -1.08 -14.91 -3.86
C LEU A 46 -1.93 -16.16 -4.06
N ALA A 47 -1.99 -16.72 -5.28
CA ALA A 47 -2.84 -17.85 -5.61
C ALA A 47 -2.26 -19.20 -5.16
N ASP A 48 -0.94 -19.37 -5.28
CA ASP A 48 -0.28 -20.67 -5.09
C ASP A 48 0.39 -20.84 -3.72
N SER A 49 0.54 -19.76 -2.94
CA SER A 49 1.23 -19.86 -1.65
C SER A 49 0.39 -20.58 -0.61
N LEU A 50 0.99 -21.57 0.07
CA LEU A 50 0.38 -22.28 1.19
C LEU A 50 0.05 -21.34 2.36
N LEU A 51 0.94 -20.36 2.61
CA LEU A 51 0.73 -19.25 3.52
C LEU A 51 0.72 -17.96 2.71
N LEU A 52 -0.24 -17.09 2.93
CA LEU A 52 -0.33 -15.84 2.18
C LEU A 52 0.92 -14.98 2.43
N PRO A 53 1.56 -14.46 1.37
CA PRO A 53 2.77 -13.64 1.46
C PRO A 53 2.46 -12.19 1.87
N LEU A 54 1.71 -12.02 2.96
CA LEU A 54 1.30 -10.72 3.51
C LEU A 54 1.93 -10.54 4.89
N GLY A 55 2.78 -9.53 5.05
CA GLY A 55 3.29 -9.09 6.35
C GLY A 55 2.29 -8.14 7.00
N LEU A 56 1.92 -8.40 8.25
CA LEU A 56 1.05 -7.50 9.01
C LEU A 56 1.84 -6.38 9.69
N SER A 57 3.16 -6.59 9.88
CA SER A 57 4.09 -5.59 10.42
C SER A 57 4.06 -4.27 9.64
N ASP A 58 3.98 -4.30 8.30
CA ASP A 58 3.88 -3.08 7.48
C ASP A 58 2.61 -2.29 7.77
N TYR A 59 1.49 -2.98 8.03
CA TYR A 59 0.23 -2.34 8.38
C TYR A 59 0.28 -1.71 9.79
N SER A 60 0.86 -2.43 10.75
CA SER A 60 1.10 -1.92 12.11
C SER A 60 1.96 -0.65 12.09
N GLN A 61 3.04 -0.62 11.31
CA GLN A 61 3.87 0.57 11.14
C GLN A 61 3.08 1.71 10.47
N GLY A 62 2.32 1.42 9.42
CA GLY A 62 1.49 2.43 8.75
C GLY A 62 0.48 3.10 9.69
N LEU A 63 -0.12 2.35 10.63
CA LEU A 63 -1.02 2.92 11.64
C LEU A 63 -0.28 3.86 12.61
N HIS A 64 0.95 3.52 13.00
CA HIS A 64 1.78 4.42 13.80
C HIS A 64 2.09 5.71 13.05
N ASP A 65 2.50 5.61 11.79
CA ASP A 65 2.83 6.78 10.97
C ASP A 65 1.61 7.71 10.81
N ILE A 66 0.44 7.14 10.50
CA ILE A 66 -0.82 7.89 10.38
C ILE A 66 -1.19 8.54 11.71
N TYR A 67 -1.07 7.82 12.83
CA TYR A 67 -1.32 8.40 14.15
C TYR A 67 -0.38 9.57 14.45
N HIS A 68 0.92 9.43 14.15
CA HIS A 68 1.89 10.49 14.36
C HIS A 68 1.58 11.74 13.54
N THR A 69 1.22 11.58 12.26
CA THR A 69 0.78 12.71 11.43
C THR A 69 -0.49 13.35 12.02
N LEU A 70 -1.48 12.54 12.39
CA LEU A 70 -2.74 13.03 12.96
C LEU A 70 -2.54 13.79 14.28
N ASP A 71 -1.68 13.28 15.16
CA ASP A 71 -1.36 13.90 16.45
C ASP A 71 -0.56 15.20 16.28
N ASN A 72 0.41 15.21 15.36
CA ASN A 72 1.21 16.40 15.06
C ASN A 72 0.35 17.53 14.47
N ASP A 73 -0.54 17.21 13.54
CA ASP A 73 -1.32 18.22 12.81
C ASP A 73 -2.57 18.66 13.59
N TYR A 74 -3.21 17.75 14.34
CA TYR A 74 -4.53 17.96 14.94
C TYR A 74 -4.66 17.49 16.39
N GLY A 75 -3.61 16.96 17.01
CA GLY A 75 -3.68 16.35 18.35
C GLY A 75 -4.21 17.28 19.44
N ALA A 76 -3.91 18.58 19.37
CA ALA A 76 -4.40 19.55 20.36
C ALA A 76 -5.93 19.70 20.33
N ILE A 77 -6.50 19.95 19.13
CA ILE A 77 -7.95 20.09 18.97
C ILE A 77 -8.68 18.76 19.18
N LEU A 78 -8.06 17.64 18.81
CA LEU A 78 -8.64 16.33 19.02
C LEU A 78 -8.70 15.96 20.51
N ARG A 79 -7.67 16.27 21.31
CA ARG A 79 -7.73 16.06 22.77
C ARG A 79 -8.72 16.98 23.47
N GLU A 80 -8.93 18.19 22.97
CA GLU A 80 -9.94 19.11 23.50
C GLU A 80 -11.37 18.60 23.25
N ASN A 81 -11.63 18.00 22.09
CA ASN A 81 -12.97 17.60 21.67
C ASN A 81 -13.29 16.11 21.87
N LEU A 82 -12.28 15.24 21.91
CA LEU A 82 -12.41 13.79 22.01
C LEU A 82 -11.70 13.27 23.26
N ARG A 83 -12.49 12.85 24.25
CA ARG A 83 -11.99 12.34 25.55
C ARG A 83 -11.15 11.07 25.45
N ASN A 84 -11.22 10.35 24.33
CA ASN A 84 -10.58 9.06 24.12
C ASN A 84 -9.47 9.11 23.06
N PHE A 85 -9.01 10.29 22.63
CA PHE A 85 -7.99 10.38 21.59
C PHE A 85 -6.70 9.62 21.97
N ASP A 86 -6.22 9.74 23.21
CA ASP A 86 -5.03 9.02 23.66
C ASP A 86 -5.22 7.49 23.75
N GLN A 87 -6.47 7.01 23.75
CA GLN A 87 -6.75 5.57 23.67
C GLN A 87 -6.42 5.02 22.28
N LEU A 88 -6.48 5.83 21.24
CA LEU A 88 -6.13 5.42 19.87
C LEU A 88 -4.68 4.96 19.80
N GLN A 89 -3.74 5.72 20.38
CA GLN A 89 -2.33 5.35 20.42
C GLN A 89 -2.13 3.99 21.11
N LYS A 90 -2.79 3.80 22.26
CA LYS A 90 -2.70 2.55 23.02
C LYS A 90 -3.22 1.37 22.24
N THR A 91 -4.35 1.53 21.54
CA THR A 91 -4.92 0.49 20.69
C THR A 91 -3.99 0.15 19.52
N ILE A 92 -3.34 1.14 18.92
CA ILE A 92 -2.35 0.91 17.84
C ILE A 92 -1.13 0.16 18.39
N SER A 93 -0.60 0.55 19.55
CA SER A 93 0.49 -0.18 20.21
C SER A 93 0.12 -1.63 20.53
N GLN A 94 -1.09 -1.88 21.04
CA GLN A 94 -1.56 -3.23 21.31
C GLN A 94 -1.67 -4.05 20.02
N PHE A 95 -2.20 -3.47 18.95
CA PHE A 95 -2.27 -4.12 17.65
C PHE A 95 -0.87 -4.51 17.15
N SER A 96 0.13 -3.64 17.32
CA SER A 96 1.52 -3.93 16.95
C SER A 96 2.10 -5.12 17.73
N GLU A 97 1.77 -5.25 19.03
CA GLU A 97 2.16 -6.40 19.84
C GLU A 97 1.48 -7.69 19.36
N ASP A 98 0.17 -7.64 19.09
CA ASP A 98 -0.63 -8.76 18.60
C ASP A 98 -0.10 -9.26 17.23
N VAL A 99 0.30 -8.33 16.35
CA VAL A 99 0.93 -8.61 15.06
C VAL A 99 2.26 -9.35 15.24
N GLN A 100 3.13 -8.87 16.13
CA GLN A 100 4.41 -9.54 16.40
C GLN A 100 4.20 -10.96 16.95
N GLU A 101 3.22 -11.16 17.82
CA GLU A 101 2.90 -12.48 18.32
C GLU A 101 2.33 -13.39 17.22
N PHE A 102 1.44 -12.86 16.39
CA PHE A 102 0.88 -13.57 15.24
C PHE A 102 1.96 -14.04 14.28
N GLU A 103 2.87 -13.16 13.85
CA GLU A 103 3.94 -13.51 12.90
C GLU A 103 4.89 -14.57 13.48
N LYS A 104 5.24 -14.48 14.78
CA LYS A 104 6.01 -15.53 15.48
C LYS A 104 5.29 -16.87 15.52
N ARG A 105 3.95 -16.89 15.54
CA ARG A 105 3.16 -18.14 15.48
C ARG A 105 3.13 -18.69 14.05
N VAL A 106 3.01 -17.83 13.05
CA VAL A 106 3.07 -18.22 11.63
C VAL A 106 4.41 -18.86 11.29
N GLU A 107 5.53 -18.32 11.77
CA GLU A 107 6.89 -18.87 11.57
C GLU A 107 7.05 -20.29 12.14
N LYS A 108 6.26 -20.66 13.15
CA LYS A 108 6.31 -21.97 13.80
C LYS A 108 5.41 -23.01 13.16
N LEU A 109 4.62 -22.63 12.15
CA LEU A 109 3.74 -23.57 11.46
C LEU A 109 4.56 -24.61 10.69
N ASP A 110 4.18 -25.88 10.81
CA ASP A 110 4.73 -26.92 9.95
C ASP A 110 4.15 -26.76 8.55
N THR A 111 5.00 -26.34 7.62
CA THR A 111 4.64 -26.09 6.22
C THR A 111 5.09 -27.22 5.31
N LYS A 112 5.59 -28.33 5.86
CA LYS A 112 5.94 -29.51 5.08
C LYS A 112 4.66 -30.23 4.65
N LYS A 113 4.55 -30.47 3.34
CA LYS A 113 3.61 -31.42 2.76
C LYS A 113 4.16 -32.83 2.84
#